data_AF-A0A957ISP5-F1
#
_entry.id   AF-A0A957ISP5-F1
#
_cell.length_a   1.000
_cell.length_b   1.000
_cell.length_c   1.000
_cell.angle_alpha   90.00
_cell.angle_beta   90.00
_cell.angle_gamma   90.00
#
_symmetry.space_group_name_H-M   'P 1'
#
loop_
_entity.id
_entity.type
_entity.pdbx_description
1 polymer ?
#
loop_
_entity_poly.entity_id
_entity_poly.type
_entity_poly.pdbx_seq_one_letter_code
_entity_poly.pdbx_strand_id
1 'polypeptide(L)'
;MFVNSDFSDLLRLFNANQVKYLVIGGYAVVQHAEPRYTKDLDLWVEANPTNAKAVFRALVEFGAPLAGMTAADFAEEGYFYQMGLPPMRVDI
;
A
#
# COMPACT_ATOMS: atom_id res chain seq x y z
N MET A 1 2.37 -3.90 -19.42
CA MET A 1 2.25 -4.71 -18.19
C MET A 1 0.77 -4.73 -17.82
N PHE A 2 0.14 -5.90 -17.74
CA PHE A 2 -1.22 -5.98 -17.19
C PHE A 2 -1.08 -5.84 -15.67
N VAL A 3 -1.37 -4.65 -15.15
CA VAL A 3 -1.45 -4.39 -13.72
C VAL A 3 -2.89 -4.65 -13.30
N ASN A 4 -3.10 -5.34 -12.19
CA ASN A 4 -4.46 -5.54 -11.68
C ASN A 4 -5.11 -4.18 -11.35
N SER A 5 -6.40 -4.05 -11.64
CA SER A 5 -7.17 -2.82 -11.39
C SER A 5 -7.07 -2.36 -9.94
N ASP A 6 -7.11 -3.28 -8.99
CA ASP A 6 -7.16 -2.99 -7.55
C ASP A 6 -5.87 -2.33 -7.07
N PHE A 7 -4.72 -2.74 -7.60
CA PHE A 7 -3.45 -2.07 -7.31
C PHE A 7 -3.44 -0.63 -7.84
N SER A 8 -3.93 -0.44 -9.07
CA SER A 8 -4.00 0.90 -9.67
C SER A 8 -4.97 1.80 -8.91
N ASP A 9 -6.10 1.26 -8.45
CA ASP A 9 -7.11 1.99 -7.71
C ASP A 9 -6.64 2.35 -6.30
N LEU A 10 -5.94 1.45 -5.61
CA LEU A 10 -5.30 1.76 -4.33
C LEU A 10 -4.28 2.91 -4.48
N LEU A 11 -3.40 2.83 -5.48
CA LEU A 11 -2.40 3.87 -5.73
C LEU A 11 -3.05 5.22 -6.10
N ARG A 12 -4.15 5.20 -6.86
CA ARG A 12 -4.94 6.41 -7.14
C ARG A 12 -5.52 7.01 -5.86
N LEU A 13 -6.07 6.20 -4.96
CA LEU A 13 -6.60 6.68 -3.68
C LEU A 13 -5.48 7.20 -2.77
N PHE A 14 -4.32 6.55 -2.75
CA PHE A 14 -3.15 7.04 -2.02
C PHE A 14 -2.73 8.42 -2.53
N ASN A 15 -2.68 8.59 -3.87
CA ASN A 15 -2.38 9.88 -4.48
C ASN A 15 -3.45 10.94 -4.18
N ALA A 16 -4.73 10.59 -4.30
CA ALA A 16 -5.85 11.49 -4.01
C ALA A 16 -5.84 11.97 -2.54
N ASN A 17 -5.41 11.09 -1.64
CA ASN A 17 -5.30 11.38 -0.21
C ASN A 17 -3.97 12.00 0.21
N GLN A 18 -3.05 12.25 -0.74
CA GLN A 18 -1.72 12.79 -0.50
C GLN A 18 -0.90 11.93 0.48
N VAL A 19 -1.06 10.61 0.38
CA VAL A 19 -0.22 9.65 1.10
C VAL A 19 1.21 9.79 0.59
N LYS A 20 2.15 9.87 1.51
CA LYS A 20 3.58 9.75 1.24
C LYS A 20 3.98 8.29 1.34
N TYR A 21 4.22 7.69 0.18
CA TYR A 21 4.59 6.28 0.07
C TYR A 21 5.58 6.06 -1.08
N LEU A 22 6.25 4.90 -1.06
CA LEU A 22 7.06 4.39 -2.16
C LEU A 22 6.57 2.99 -2.53
N VAL A 23 6.49 2.69 -3.82
CA VAL A 23 6.39 1.31 -4.30
C VAL A 23 7.78 0.69 -4.17
N ILE A 24 7.88 -0.38 -3.40
CA ILE A 24 9.13 -1.11 -3.18
C ILE A 24 9.02 -2.54 -3.70
N GLY A 25 9.99 -3.38 -3.35
CA GLY A 25 9.92 -4.81 -3.59
C GLY A 25 9.77 -5.19 -5.07
N GLY A 26 8.85 -6.11 -5.35
CA GLY A 26 8.81 -6.76 -6.65
C GLY A 26 8.51 -5.84 -7.83
N TYR A 27 7.52 -4.97 -7.66
CA TYR A 27 7.12 -4.02 -8.70
C TYR A 27 8.21 -3.00 -9.00
N ALA A 28 8.96 -2.54 -7.99
CA ALA A 28 10.10 -1.65 -8.20
C ALA A 28 11.20 -2.30 -9.05
N VAL A 29 11.52 -3.58 -8.78
CA VAL A 29 12.49 -4.34 -9.59
C VAL A 29 12.03 -4.49 -11.04
N VAL A 30 10.75 -4.83 -11.26
CA VAL A 30 10.20 -4.96 -12.63
C VAL A 30 10.32 -3.65 -13.41
N GLN A 31 10.09 -2.52 -12.74
CA GLN A 31 10.13 -1.21 -13.38
C GLN A 31 11.55 -0.70 -13.66
N HIS A 32 12.52 -1.01 -12.80
CA HIS A 32 13.83 -0.37 -12.82
C HIS A 32 15.01 -1.29 -13.17
N ALA A 33 14.82 -2.62 -13.20
CA ALA A 33 15.91 -3.57 -13.44
C ALA A 33 15.56 -4.60 -14.52
N GLU A 34 14.73 -5.59 -14.20
CA GLU A 34 14.41 -6.68 -15.12
C GLU A 34 13.02 -7.30 -14.85
N PRO A 35 12.38 -7.91 -15.86
CA PRO A 35 11.11 -8.59 -15.67
C PRO A 35 11.21 -9.75 -14.65
N ARG A 36 10.30 -9.78 -13.69
CA ARG A 36 10.12 -10.90 -12.77
C ARG A 36 8.65 -11.11 -12.41
N TYR A 37 8.32 -12.29 -11.90
CA TYR A 37 7.04 -12.52 -11.25
C TYR A 37 7.03 -11.91 -9.84
N THR A 38 5.97 -11.17 -9.53
CA THR A 38 5.64 -10.65 -8.19
C THR A 38 4.38 -11.36 -7.71
N LYS A 39 4.20 -11.47 -6.38
CA LYS A 39 3.03 -12.10 -5.77
C LYS A 39 2.16 -11.09 -5.01
N ASP A 40 2.54 -9.82 -5.10
CA ASP A 40 2.25 -8.79 -4.13
C ASP A 40 2.68 -7.40 -4.62
N LEU A 41 1.98 -6.38 -4.12
CA LEU A 41 2.39 -4.99 -4.17
C LEU A 41 2.90 -4.59 -2.78
N ASP A 42 4.19 -4.27 -2.70
CA ASP A 42 4.83 -3.77 -1.48
C ASP A 42 4.85 -2.23 -1.49
N LEU A 43 4.29 -1.61 -0.45
CA LEU A 43 4.24 -0.16 -0.26
C LEU A 43 4.95 0.19 1.04
N TRP A 44 5.87 1.16 0.99
CA TRP A 44 6.46 1.71 2.21
C TRP A 44 5.89 3.11 2.46
N VAL A 45 5.35 3.35 3.65
CA VAL A 45 4.74 4.64 4.03
C VAL A 45 5.59 5.36 5.08
N GLU A 46 5.61 6.70 5.01
CA GLU A 46 6.26 7.50 6.06
C GLU A 46 5.47 7.38 7.38
N ALA A 47 6.10 6.86 8.43
CA ALA A 47 5.48 6.63 9.74
C ALA A 47 5.41 7.93 10.57
N ASN A 48 4.46 8.81 10.23
CA ASN A 48 4.15 9.99 11.04
C ASN A 48 2.64 10.19 11.17
N PRO A 49 2.16 10.91 12.22
CA PRO A 49 0.72 11.02 12.48
C PRO A 49 -0.10 11.67 11.36
N THR A 50 0.51 12.52 10.53
CA THR A 50 -0.19 13.17 9.41
C THR A 50 -0.39 12.18 8.26
N ASN A 51 0.67 11.49 7.88
CA ASN A 51 0.63 10.51 6.81
C ASN A 51 -0.19 9.28 7.20
N ALA A 52 -0.09 8.83 8.45
CA ALA A 52 -0.85 7.69 8.97
C ALA A 52 -2.37 7.90 8.88
N LYS A 53 -2.85 9.13 9.14
CA LYS A 53 -4.25 9.53 8.89
C LYS A 53 -4.63 9.50 7.42
N ALA A 54 -3.72 9.91 6.53
CA ALA A 54 -3.95 9.86 5.09
C ALA A 54 -4.02 8.40 4.58
N VAL A 55 -3.11 7.53 5.04
CA VAL A 55 -3.09 6.09 4.75
C VAL A 55 -4.40 5.46 5.21
N PHE A 56 -4.77 5.65 6.47
CA PHE A 56 -5.99 5.07 7.03
C PHE A 56 -7.24 5.52 6.26
N ARG A 57 -7.33 6.81 5.91
CA ARG A 57 -8.45 7.34 5.10
C ARG A 57 -8.49 6.71 3.71
N ALA A 58 -7.35 6.60 3.02
CA ALA A 58 -7.28 5.97 1.71
C ALA A 58 -7.67 4.49 1.74
N LEU A 59 -7.27 3.76 2.80
CA LEU A 59 -7.64 2.36 3.01
C LEU A 59 -9.14 2.19 3.33
N VAL A 60 -9.73 3.11 4.10
CA VAL A 60 -11.19 3.16 4.32
C VAL A 60 -11.93 3.39 3.01
N GLU A 61 -11.51 4.37 2.20
CA GLU A 61 -12.11 4.67 0.89
C GLU A 61 -11.96 3.50 -0.10
N PHE A 62 -10.85 2.77 -0.04
CA PHE A 62 -10.61 1.57 -0.84
C PHE A 62 -11.50 0.39 -0.43
N GLY A 63 -12.05 0.40 0.80
CA GLY A 63 -12.80 -0.72 1.36
C GLY A 63 -11.92 -1.81 1.97
N ALA A 64 -10.71 -1.45 2.42
CA ALA A 64 -9.78 -2.38 3.06
C ALA A 64 -10.31 -2.91 4.41
N PRO A 65 -9.98 -4.15 4.80
CA PRO A 65 -10.33 -4.68 6.12
C PRO A 65 -9.47 -4.02 7.21
N LEU A 66 -10.09 -3.18 8.04
CA LEU A 66 -9.42 -2.38 9.09
C LEU A 66 -10.01 -2.62 10.49
N ALA A 67 -10.70 -3.75 10.70
CA ALA A 67 -11.37 -4.02 11.97
C ALA A 67 -10.37 -4.04 13.13
N GLY A 68 -10.62 -3.21 14.16
CA GLY A 68 -9.75 -3.08 15.33
C GLY A 68 -8.50 -2.22 15.11
N MET A 69 -8.32 -1.66 13.92
CA MET A 69 -7.19 -0.79 13.61
C MET A 69 -7.56 0.68 13.76
N THR A 70 -6.54 1.51 13.94
CA THR A 70 -6.66 2.96 13.97
C THR A 70 -5.60 3.60 13.08
N ALA A 71 -5.79 4.89 12.76
CA ALA A 71 -4.76 5.65 12.07
C ALA A 71 -3.44 5.76 12.85
N ALA A 72 -3.43 5.55 14.17
CA ALA A 72 -2.21 5.63 14.96
C ALA A 72 -1.27 4.45 14.67
N ASP A 73 -1.82 3.31 14.26
CA ASP A 73 -1.05 2.09 13.99
C ASP A 73 -0.06 2.33 12.83
N PHE A 74 -0.48 3.06 11.80
CA PHE A 74 0.38 3.45 10.67
C PHE A 74 1.39 4.57 10.99
N ALA A 75 1.38 5.11 12.21
CA ALA A 75 2.39 6.06 12.69
C ALA A 75 3.49 5.38 13.51
N GLU A 76 3.36 4.07 13.78
CA GLU A 76 4.36 3.28 14.48
C GLU A 76 5.37 2.71 13.47
N GLU A 77 6.66 3.03 13.66
CA GLU A 77 7.72 2.48 12.83
C GLU A 77 7.76 0.95 12.95
N GLY A 78 7.78 0.27 11.79
CA GLY A 78 7.81 -1.20 11.74
C GLY A 78 6.45 -1.86 11.91
N TYR A 79 5.37 -1.10 12.09
CA TYR A 79 4.02 -1.66 11.97
C TYR A 79 3.81 -2.20 10.54
N PHE A 80 3.21 -3.39 10.45
CA PHE A 80 3.02 -4.10 9.20
C PHE A 80 1.54 -4.41 8.99
N TYR A 81 1.01 -3.99 7.84
CA TYR A 81 -0.36 -4.26 7.44
C TYR A 81 -0.38 -5.06 6.12
N GLN A 82 -1.23 -6.09 6.08
CA GLN A 82 -1.41 -6.92 4.90
C GLN A 82 -2.89 -7.07 4.57
N MET A 83 -3.23 -6.98 3.29
CA MET A 83 -4.55 -7.32 2.78
C MET A 83 -4.49 -8.15 1.50
N GLY A 84 -5.54 -8.94 1.26
CA GLY A 84 -5.64 -9.83 0.09
C GLY A 84 -4.84 -11.12 0.21
N LEU A 85 -4.65 -11.80 -0.92
CA LEU A 85 -3.95 -13.07 -1.05
C LEU A 85 -3.13 -13.08 -2.35
N PRO A 86 -1.95 -13.73 -2.40
CA PRO A 86 -1.19 -13.85 -3.64
C PRO A 86 -2.00 -14.42 -4.81
N PRO A 87 -1.85 -13.88 -6.05
CA PRO A 87 -0.92 -12.81 -6.46
C PRO A 87 -1.47 -11.38 -6.24
N MET A 88 -2.63 -11.26 -5.60
CA MET A 88 -3.38 -10.03 -5.32
C MET A 88 -3.25 -9.61 -3.86
N ARG A 89 -2.03 -9.68 -3.34
CA ARG A 89 -1.70 -9.23 -1.98
C ARG A 89 -1.15 -7.80 -2.02
N VAL A 90 -1.46 -7.02 -0.99
CA VAL A 90 -0.81 -5.74 -0.73
C VAL A 90 -0.20 -5.80 0.67
N ASP A 91 1.06 -5.38 0.76
CA ASP A 91 1.84 -5.29 1.98
C ASP A 91 2.21 -3.81 2.19
N ILE A 92 1.93 -3.26 3.37
CA ILE A 92 2.16 -1.85 3.75
C ILE A 92 2.97 -1.77 5.05
#